data_AF-A0A4U0U3A2-F1
#
_entry.id   AF-A0A4U0U3A2-F1
#
_cell.length_a   1.000
_cell.length_b   1.000
_cell.length_c   1.000
_cell.angle_alpha   90.00
_cell.angle_beta   90.00
_cell.angle_gamma   90.00
#
_symmetry.space_group_name_H-M   'P 1'
#
loop_
_entity.id
_entity.type
_entity.pdbx_description
1 polymer ?
#
loop_
_entity_poly.entity_id
_entity_poly.type
_entity_poly.pdbx_seq_one_letter_code
_entity_poly.pdbx_strand_id
1 'polypeptide(L)'
;NSAIPLEKQQRVPMMVVVKCGTPDEASKSKPGNRGKRDSQIILMSFLQKVMFDERMTELEFEMFNGIWKITGISPDFYEIVLMVDADTKIFPDSLTHMVSAMVKDPEIMGLCGETKIANKRQSWVSMIQVFEYFISHHLSKSFESVFGGVT
;
A
#
# COMPACT_ATOMS: atom_id res chain seq x y z
N ASN A 1 -2.22 4.12 -26.96
CA ASN A 1 -2.67 2.72 -27.14
C ASN A 1 -1.96 1.85 -26.11
N SER A 2 -2.73 1.13 -25.29
CA SER A 2 -2.20 0.22 -24.26
C SER A 2 -1.47 -0.96 -24.91
N ALA A 3 -0.34 -1.38 -24.35
CA ALA A 3 0.40 -2.58 -24.78
C ALA A 3 -0.29 -3.90 -24.33
N ILE A 4 -1.34 -3.81 -23.53
CA ILE A 4 -2.09 -4.97 -23.02
C ILE A 4 -3.21 -5.31 -24.02
N PRO A 5 -3.36 -6.57 -24.46
CA PRO A 5 -4.46 -7.01 -25.33
C PRO A 5 -5.84 -6.64 -24.74
N LEU A 6 -6.79 -6.24 -25.59
CA LEU A 6 -8.11 -5.72 -25.17
C LEU A 6 -8.85 -6.70 -24.25
N GLU A 7 -8.77 -7.99 -24.53
CA GLU A 7 -9.38 -9.08 -23.76
C GLU A 7 -8.77 -9.24 -22.35
N LYS A 8 -7.58 -8.66 -22.11
CA LYS A 8 -6.91 -8.65 -20.80
C LYS A 8 -6.99 -7.29 -20.10
N GLN A 9 -7.65 -6.30 -20.70
CA GLN A 9 -7.83 -4.98 -20.08
C GLN A 9 -8.99 -5.03 -19.08
N GLN A 10 -8.70 -5.48 -17.85
CA GLN A 10 -9.65 -5.42 -16.75
C GLN A 10 -9.78 -3.98 -16.23
N ARG A 11 -11.02 -3.54 -15.97
CA ARG A 11 -11.27 -2.27 -15.31
C ARG A 11 -11.15 -2.47 -13.80
N VAL A 12 -10.24 -1.73 -13.19
CA VAL A 12 -10.06 -1.71 -11.74
C VAL A 12 -10.64 -0.41 -11.21
N PRO A 13 -11.59 -0.43 -10.26
CA PRO A 13 -12.03 0.77 -9.56
C PRO A 13 -10.84 1.47 -8.91
N MET A 14 -10.70 2.77 -9.10
CA MET A 14 -9.59 3.55 -8.56
C MET A 14 -10.10 4.78 -7.83
N MET A 15 -9.47 5.07 -6.69
CA MET A 15 -9.58 6.33 -5.98
C MET A 15 -8.19 6.94 -5.88
N VAL A 16 -8.07 8.23 -6.18
CA VAL A 16 -6.81 8.96 -6.13
C VAL A 16 -6.92 10.05 -5.09
N VAL A 17 -6.04 10.00 -4.09
CA VAL A 17 -5.90 11.06 -3.08
C VAL A 17 -4.69 11.91 -3.44
N VAL A 18 -4.92 13.18 -3.76
CA VAL A 18 -3.88 14.14 -4.14
C VAL A 18 -3.56 15.03 -2.95
N LYS A 19 -2.30 15.03 -2.52
CA LYS A 19 -1.82 15.83 -1.39
C LYS A 19 -1.33 17.19 -1.90
N CYS A 20 -2.18 18.20 -1.79
CA CYS A 20 -1.90 19.53 -2.34
C CYS A 20 -1.07 20.44 -1.40
N GLY A 21 -1.02 20.12 -0.11
CA GLY A 21 -0.38 20.97 0.88
C GLY A 21 -1.26 22.13 1.34
N THR A 22 -0.73 22.93 2.27
CA THR A 22 -1.43 24.14 2.75
C THR A 22 -1.20 25.33 1.79
N PRO A 23 -1.99 26.41 1.88
CA PRO A 23 -1.74 27.63 1.10
C PRO A 23 -0.32 28.17 1.27
N ASP A 24 0.27 28.06 2.47
CA ASP A 24 1.65 28.48 2.77
C ASP A 24 2.73 27.61 2.08
N GLU A 25 2.36 26.41 1.66
CA GLU A 25 3.25 25.50 0.93
C GLU A 25 3.17 25.71 -0.59
N ALA A 26 2.21 26.50 -1.10
CA ALA A 26 1.92 26.59 -2.54
C ALA A 26 3.12 27.04 -3.40
N SER A 27 4.00 27.87 -2.85
CA SER A 27 5.22 28.34 -3.53
C SER A 27 6.46 27.47 -3.27
N LYS A 28 6.35 26.43 -2.44
CA LYS A 28 7.46 25.52 -2.13
C LYS A 28 7.64 24.48 -3.24
N SER A 29 8.83 23.88 -3.30
CA SER A 29 9.20 22.92 -4.36
C SER A 29 8.40 21.62 -4.35
N LYS A 30 7.80 21.22 -3.22
CA LYS A 30 7.02 19.99 -3.06
C LYS A 30 5.84 20.18 -2.09
N PRO A 31 4.82 20.98 -2.46
CA PRO A 31 3.67 21.24 -1.59
C PRO A 31 2.97 19.93 -1.22
N GLY A 32 2.58 19.75 0.04
CA GLY A 32 1.86 18.55 0.49
C GLY A 32 2.64 17.25 0.52
N ASN A 33 3.93 17.23 0.14
CA ASN A 33 4.72 16.02 0.20
C ASN A 33 5.19 15.74 1.64
N ARG A 34 4.66 14.67 2.22
CA ARG A 34 4.97 14.21 3.59
C ARG A 34 5.46 12.75 3.63
N GLY A 35 5.91 12.23 2.49
CA GLY A 35 6.39 10.85 2.36
C GLY A 35 5.28 9.79 2.43
N LYS A 36 5.71 8.52 2.53
CA LYS A 36 4.85 7.33 2.48
C LYS A 36 3.99 7.15 3.74
N ARG A 37 4.58 7.41 4.92
CA ARG A 37 3.90 7.30 6.22
C ARG A 37 2.64 8.14 6.29
N ASP A 38 2.69 9.35 5.75
CA ASP A 38 1.53 10.24 5.72
C ASP A 38 0.38 9.67 4.88
N SER A 39 0.67 9.02 3.75
CA SER A 39 -0.37 8.30 2.97
C SER A 39 -0.97 7.14 3.76
N GLN A 40 -0.16 6.41 4.54
CA GLN A 40 -0.66 5.37 5.43
C GLN A 40 -1.56 5.96 6.52
N ILE A 41 -1.18 7.08 7.13
CA ILE A 41 -1.98 7.73 8.19
C ILE A 41 -3.36 8.16 7.64
N ILE A 42 -3.43 8.73 6.43
CA ILE A 42 -4.72 9.11 5.81
C ILE A 42 -5.63 7.88 5.69
N LEU A 43 -5.10 6.76 5.17
CA LEU A 43 -5.89 5.54 5.01
C LEU A 43 -6.28 4.91 6.35
N MET A 44 -5.34 4.81 7.30
CA MET A 44 -5.61 4.22 8.61
C MET A 44 -6.60 5.07 9.43
N SER A 45 -6.51 6.40 9.36
CA SER A 45 -7.48 7.33 9.97
C SER A 45 -8.87 7.13 9.40
N PHE A 46 -8.98 7.02 8.07
CA PHE A 46 -10.24 6.74 7.41
C PHE A 46 -10.85 5.40 7.86
N LEU A 47 -10.07 4.31 7.81
CA LEU A 47 -10.55 2.98 8.20
C LEU A 47 -10.94 2.93 9.67
N GLN A 48 -10.17 3.55 10.57
CA GLN A 48 -10.54 3.63 11.98
C GLN A 48 -11.91 4.28 12.17
N LYS A 49 -12.17 5.42 11.52
CA LYS A 49 -13.48 6.09 11.64
C LYS A 49 -14.63 5.28 11.05
N VAL A 50 -14.39 4.57 9.95
CA VAL A 50 -15.36 3.65 9.36
C VAL A 50 -15.70 2.52 10.34
N MET A 51 -14.69 1.88 10.94
CA MET A 51 -14.88 0.72 11.81
C MET A 51 -15.55 1.05 13.14
N PHE A 52 -15.36 2.26 13.66
CA PHE A 52 -15.90 2.69 14.96
C PHE A 52 -17.09 3.66 14.85
N ASP A 53 -17.62 3.89 13.63
CA ASP A 53 -18.73 4.82 13.37
C ASP A 53 -18.47 6.23 13.95
N GLU A 54 -17.24 6.73 13.77
CA GLU A 54 -16.84 8.02 14.29
C GLU A 54 -17.12 9.17 13.32
N ARG A 55 -17.08 10.39 13.85
CA ARG A 55 -17.25 11.61 13.05
C ARG A 55 -16.12 11.74 12.02
N MET A 56 -16.49 11.69 10.74
CA MET A 56 -15.59 11.88 9.60
C MET A 56 -15.32 13.35 9.28
N THR A 57 -14.13 13.61 8.75
CA THR A 57 -13.81 14.86 8.04
C THR A 57 -14.42 14.86 6.64
N GLU A 58 -14.42 16.02 5.97
CA GLU A 58 -14.91 16.14 4.59
C GLU A 58 -14.18 15.21 3.62
N LEU A 59 -12.85 15.10 3.74
CA LEU A 59 -12.05 14.18 2.93
C LEU A 59 -12.46 12.73 3.15
N GLU A 60 -12.62 12.31 4.40
CA GLU A 60 -12.97 10.93 4.75
C GLU A 60 -14.39 10.59 4.28
N PHE A 61 -15.32 11.54 4.37
CA PHE A 61 -16.67 11.37 3.84
C PHE A 61 -16.70 11.23 2.31
N GLU A 62 -15.90 12.01 1.59
CA GLU A 62 -15.76 11.87 0.13
C GLU A 62 -15.05 10.56 -0.25
N MET A 63 -14.08 10.11 0.55
CA MET A 63 -13.48 8.78 0.37
C MET A 63 -14.51 7.67 0.59
N PHE A 64 -15.35 7.76 1.61
CA PHE A 64 -16.43 6.79 1.86
C PHE A 64 -17.37 6.71 0.66
N ASN A 65 -17.91 7.85 0.24
CA ASN A 65 -18.84 7.94 -0.88
C ASN A 65 -18.19 7.51 -2.19
N GLY A 66 -16.93 7.85 -2.41
CA GLY A 66 -16.19 7.45 -3.60
C GLY A 66 -16.03 5.94 -3.69
N ILE A 67 -15.64 5.27 -2.59
CA ILE A 67 -15.54 3.80 -2.54
C ILE A 67 -16.91 3.19 -2.81
N TRP A 68 -17.93 3.62 -2.09
CA TRP A 68 -19.28 3.09 -2.26
C TRP A 68 -19.82 3.27 -3.69
N LYS A 69 -19.60 4.44 -4.31
CA LYS A 69 -20.04 4.71 -5.69
C LYS A 69 -19.34 3.84 -6.73
N ILE A 70 -18.04 3.56 -6.56
CA ILE A 70 -17.26 2.82 -7.58
C ILE A 70 -17.29 1.30 -7.38
N THR A 71 -17.51 0.81 -6.15
CA THR A 71 -17.53 -0.64 -5.85
C THR A 71 -18.92 -1.17 -5.51
N GLY A 72 -19.84 -0.31 -5.06
CA GLY A 72 -21.15 -0.72 -4.51
C GLY A 72 -21.05 -1.36 -3.12
N ILE A 73 -19.86 -1.41 -2.53
CA ILE A 73 -19.57 -2.08 -1.26
C ILE A 73 -19.17 -1.03 -0.24
N SER A 74 -19.73 -1.13 0.97
CA SER A 74 -19.39 -0.22 2.05
C SER A 74 -17.96 -0.50 2.56
N PRO A 75 -17.16 0.53 2.88
CA PRO A 75 -15.76 0.38 3.28
C PRO A 75 -15.49 -0.55 4.49
N ASP A 76 -16.47 -0.75 5.38
CA ASP A 76 -16.41 -1.64 6.55
C ASP A 76 -16.39 -3.15 6.18
N PHE A 77 -16.74 -3.52 4.95
CA PHE A 77 -16.67 -4.90 4.47
C PHE A 77 -15.26 -5.33 4.02
N TYR A 78 -14.29 -4.41 3.94
CA TYR A 78 -12.93 -4.72 3.53
C TYR A 78 -12.08 -5.17 4.74
N GLU A 79 -11.72 -6.45 4.77
CA GLU A 79 -10.98 -7.04 5.90
C GLU A 79 -9.46 -6.94 5.76
N ILE A 80 -8.94 -6.80 4.54
CA ILE A 80 -7.50 -6.84 4.26
C ILE A 80 -7.11 -5.66 3.37
N VAL A 81 -6.04 -4.97 3.75
CA VAL A 81 -5.39 -3.92 2.96
C VAL A 81 -4.01 -4.38 2.51
N LEU A 82 -3.74 -4.29 1.20
CA LEU A 82 -2.40 -4.51 0.66
C LEU A 82 -1.78 -3.16 0.29
N MET A 83 -0.64 -2.83 0.90
CA MET A 83 0.13 -1.62 0.61
C MET A 83 1.36 -1.98 -0.21
N VAL A 84 1.53 -1.32 -1.36
CA VAL A 84 2.64 -1.59 -2.28
C VAL A 84 3.23 -0.27 -2.77
N ASP A 85 4.55 -0.21 -2.85
CA ASP A 85 5.25 0.94 -3.42
C ASP A 85 4.96 1.06 -4.92
N ALA A 86 4.90 2.30 -5.43
CA ALA A 86 4.56 2.57 -6.83
C ALA A 86 5.55 1.97 -7.87
N ASP A 87 6.76 1.64 -7.44
CA ASP A 87 7.81 1.02 -8.25
C ASP A 87 7.92 -0.51 -8.07
N THR A 88 7.00 -1.11 -7.32
CA THR A 88 7.00 -2.55 -7.05
C THR A 88 6.05 -3.31 -7.98
N LYS A 89 6.55 -4.40 -8.57
CA LYS A 89 5.74 -5.36 -9.32
C LYS A 89 5.31 -6.50 -8.42
N ILE A 90 4.01 -6.78 -8.41
CA ILE A 90 3.42 -7.88 -7.62
C ILE A 90 3.36 -9.12 -8.50
N PHE A 91 3.81 -10.26 -7.98
CA PHE A 91 3.63 -11.53 -8.69
C PHE A 91 2.16 -11.96 -8.62
N PRO A 92 1.60 -12.57 -9.69
CA PRO A 92 0.17 -12.87 -9.75
C PRO A 92 -0.37 -13.74 -8.60
N ASP A 93 0.48 -14.58 -8.00
CA ASP A 93 0.16 -15.48 -6.89
C ASP A 93 0.34 -14.85 -5.50
N SER A 94 1.03 -13.70 -5.41
CA SER A 94 1.39 -13.08 -4.14
C SER A 94 0.16 -12.74 -3.29
N LEU A 95 -0.85 -12.12 -3.89
CA LEU A 95 -2.06 -11.73 -3.15
C LEU A 95 -2.80 -12.96 -2.60
N THR A 96 -2.91 -14.02 -3.39
CA THR A 96 -3.57 -15.27 -2.98
C THR A 96 -2.86 -15.93 -1.80
N HIS A 97 -1.53 -16.03 -1.83
CA HIS A 97 -0.77 -16.62 -0.73
C HIS A 97 -0.88 -15.79 0.55
N MET A 98 -0.79 -14.47 0.43
CA MET A 98 -0.88 -13.55 1.56
C MET A 98 -2.26 -13.62 2.23
N VAL A 99 -3.34 -13.51 1.44
CA VAL A 99 -4.71 -13.62 1.95
C VAL A 99 -4.95 -15.00 2.57
N SER A 100 -4.45 -16.07 1.95
CA SER A 100 -4.58 -17.42 2.51
C SER A 100 -3.93 -17.58 3.89
N ALA A 101 -2.85 -16.85 4.18
CA ALA A 101 -2.21 -16.88 5.49
C ALA A 101 -3.09 -16.17 6.55
N MET A 102 -3.62 -14.98 6.25
CA MET A 102 -4.47 -14.21 7.18
C MET A 102 -5.83 -14.89 7.40
N VAL A 103 -6.40 -15.54 6.39
CA VAL A 103 -7.64 -16.31 6.53
C VAL A 103 -7.43 -17.57 7.38
N LYS A 104 -6.25 -18.20 7.27
CA LYS A 104 -5.92 -19.40 8.05
C LYS A 104 -5.68 -19.08 9.52
N ASP A 105 -5.08 -17.94 9.80
CA ASP A 105 -4.76 -17.47 11.15
C ASP A 105 -5.23 -16.02 11.35
N PRO A 106 -6.42 -15.82 11.93
CA PRO A 106 -6.99 -14.50 12.18
C PRO A 106 -6.20 -13.66 13.22
N GLU A 107 -5.26 -14.25 13.97
CA GLU A 107 -4.42 -13.49 14.89
C GLU A 107 -3.29 -12.73 14.17
N ILE A 108 -3.03 -13.05 12.88
CA ILE A 108 -2.06 -12.34 12.06
C ILE A 108 -2.60 -10.94 11.68
N MET A 109 -2.09 -9.91 12.37
CA MET A 109 -2.42 -8.51 12.06
C MET A 109 -1.75 -7.98 10.79
N GLY A 110 -0.65 -8.60 10.35
CA GLY A 110 0.10 -8.11 9.20
C GLY A 110 1.12 -9.14 8.71
N LEU A 111 1.41 -9.06 7.42
CA LEU A 111 2.39 -9.91 6.77
C LEU A 111 3.22 -9.07 5.80
N CYS A 112 4.41 -9.58 5.47
CA CYS A 112 5.26 -8.95 4.48
C CYS A 112 5.74 -9.99 3.49
N GLY A 113 5.42 -9.78 2.21
CA GLY A 113 5.96 -10.59 1.12
C GLY A 113 7.45 -10.35 0.90
N GLU A 114 8.12 -11.34 0.30
CA GLU A 114 9.51 -11.18 -0.13
C GLU A 114 9.58 -10.23 -1.33
N THR A 115 10.37 -9.16 -1.21
CA THR A 115 10.64 -8.23 -2.32
C THR A 115 12.03 -8.47 -2.88
N LYS A 116 12.17 -8.43 -4.21
CA LYS A 116 13.46 -8.61 -4.90
C LYS A 116 13.67 -7.50 -5.91
N ILE A 117 14.88 -6.95 -5.93
CA ILE A 117 15.34 -6.07 -7.02
C ILE A 117 15.28 -6.85 -8.34
N ALA A 118 14.63 -6.31 -9.36
CA ALA A 118 14.49 -6.98 -10.65
C ALA A 118 15.75 -6.86 -11.53
N ASN A 119 16.46 -5.73 -11.45
CA ASN A 119 17.57 -5.36 -12.33
C ASN A 119 18.96 -5.48 -11.66
N LYS A 120 19.14 -6.45 -10.77
CA LYS A 120 20.33 -6.64 -9.88
C LYS A 120 21.70 -6.57 -10.56
N ARG A 121 21.77 -6.80 -11.88
CA ARG A 121 23.03 -6.88 -12.65
C ARG A 121 23.12 -5.83 -13.76
N GLN A 122 22.20 -4.88 -13.82
CA GLN A 122 22.15 -3.90 -14.90
C GLN A 122 23.27 -2.85 -14.79
N SER A 123 23.65 -2.50 -13.56
CA SER A 123 24.74 -1.55 -13.29
C SER A 123 25.44 -1.87 -11.96
N TRP A 124 26.66 -1.35 -11.80
CA TRP A 124 27.39 -1.46 -10.53
C TRP A 124 26.61 -0.86 -9.35
N VAL A 125 25.83 0.21 -9.58
CA VAL A 125 24.93 0.80 -8.57
C VAL A 125 23.85 -0.19 -8.15
N SER A 126 23.14 -0.79 -9.11
CA SER A 126 22.10 -1.79 -8.80
C SER A 126 22.66 -3.06 -8.13
N MET A 127 23.93 -3.40 -8.41
CA MET A 127 24.61 -4.54 -7.77
C MET A 127 24.89 -4.26 -6.30
N ILE A 128 25.31 -3.04 -5.94
CA ILE A 128 25.54 -2.66 -4.54
C ILE A 128 24.23 -2.72 -3.75
N GLN A 129 23.12 -2.26 -4.34
CA GLN A 129 21.80 -2.28 -3.71
C GLN A 129 21.37 -3.70 -3.30
N VAL A 130 21.85 -4.76 -3.96
CA VAL A 130 21.55 -6.15 -3.59
C VAL A 130 21.94 -6.46 -2.15
N PHE A 131 23.08 -5.93 -1.69
CA PHE A 131 23.55 -6.17 -0.32
C PHE A 131 22.66 -5.46 0.70
N GLU A 132 22.39 -4.17 0.48
CA GLU A 132 21.50 -3.38 1.34
C GLU A 132 20.11 -4.02 1.43
N TYR A 133 19.57 -4.46 0.28
CA TYR A 133 18.27 -5.12 0.22
C TYR A 133 18.27 -6.49 0.91
N PHE A 134 19.36 -7.24 0.83
CA PHE A 134 19.47 -8.53 1.52
C PHE A 134 19.46 -8.34 3.05
N ILE A 135 20.24 -7.39 3.57
CA ILE A 135 20.23 -7.09 5.01
C ILE A 135 18.83 -6.63 5.45
N SER A 136 18.27 -5.63 4.77
CA SER A 136 17.01 -4.99 5.19
C SER A 136 15.75 -5.85 4.95
N HIS A 137 15.60 -6.46 3.79
CA HIS A 137 14.37 -7.18 3.42
C HIS A 137 14.42 -8.69 3.74
N HIS A 138 15.60 -9.30 3.84
CA HIS A 138 15.71 -10.72 4.12
C HIS A 138 16.08 -10.97 5.59
N LEU A 139 17.20 -10.41 6.07
CA LEU A 139 17.67 -10.66 7.43
C LEU A 139 16.86 -9.93 8.50
N SER A 140 16.71 -8.60 8.41
CA SER A 140 16.01 -7.83 9.44
C SER A 140 14.55 -8.24 9.60
N LYS A 141 13.80 -8.41 8.49
CA LYS A 141 12.39 -8.85 8.55
C LYS A 141 12.23 -10.25 9.13
N SER A 142 13.14 -11.18 8.81
CA SER A 142 13.11 -12.52 9.38
C SER A 142 13.39 -12.47 10.88
N PHE A 143 14.32 -11.61 11.30
CA PHE A 143 14.61 -11.39 12.71
C PHE A 143 13.40 -10.80 13.45
N GLU A 144 12.82 -9.72 12.93
CA GLU A 144 11.59 -9.08 13.43
C GLU A 144 10.44 -10.09 13.58
N SER A 145 10.25 -10.97 12.59
CA SER A 145 9.24 -12.02 12.62
C SER A 145 9.46 -13.04 13.74
N VAL A 146 10.71 -13.36 14.10
CA VAL A 146 11.02 -14.30 15.20
C VAL A 146 10.74 -13.68 16.56
N PHE A 147 10.96 -12.38 16.71
CA PHE A 147 10.79 -11.67 17.98
C PHE A 147 9.44 -10.96 18.13
N GLY A 148 8.53 -11.11 17.16
CA GLY A 148 7.21 -10.46 17.17
C GLY A 148 7.27 -8.93 17.14
N GLY A 149 8.42 -8.37 16.73
CA GLY A 149 8.60 -6.93 16.60
C GLY A 149 8.27 -6.48 15.20
N VAL A 150 7.51 -5.39 15.06
CA VAL A 150 7.39 -4.65 13.80
C VAL A 150 7.92 -3.25 14.05
N THR A 151 8.95 -2.83 13.32
CA THR A 151 9.58 -1.50 13.45
C THR A 151 9.25 -0.58 12.29
#